data_AF-A0A377V4T1-F1
#
_entry.id   AF-A0A377V4T1-F1
#
_cell.length_a   1.000
_cell.length_b   1.000
_cell.length_c   1.000
_cell.angle_alpha   90.00
_cell.angle_beta   90.00
_cell.angle_gamma   90.00
#
_symmetry.space_group_name_H-M   'P 1'
#
loop_
_entity.id
_entity.type
_entity.pdbx_description
1 polymer ?
#
loop_
_entity_poly.entity_id
_entity_poly.type
_entity_poly.pdbx_seq_one_letter_code
_entity_poly.pdbx_strand_id
1 'polypeptide(L)'
;MSNQESPGGVSRRALLKSTALGSLALAAGGLTLPFTLRRAAAAVQQATGDTTRIVWGACSVNCGSRCALRLHVRDDEVVYVETDNTGDDRYGDHQVRACLRGRSIRRRINHPDRLNYPMKRVGKRGEGKFVRISWQEALDTLADRLKSVVAQYGNEAVYINYSSGIVGGNITRSSPSASPVARLMNCYGGSLNQYGTYSTAQIACAMPYTYGSNDGNSTSDIENSKLVVMFGNNPAETRMSGGGITWYLEQARERSNARMIVIDPRYTDTAAGREDEWIPIRPGTDAALVAGIAWVLINEDLVDQPFLDKYCVGYDEKTLPAGAPANGHYKAYILGEGDDGIAKTPQWASRITGIPTERIIKLAREIGMSKPAYICQGWGPSARPTANSPPGRSPCCRS
;
A
#
# COMPACT_ATOMS: atom_id res chain seq x y z
N MET A 1 53.92 -28.51 54.12
CA MET A 1 53.12 -29.76 54.17
C MET A 1 51.71 -29.36 54.54
N SER A 2 50.73 -29.85 53.77
CA SER A 2 49.30 -29.45 53.70
C SER A 2 48.99 -28.44 52.60
N ASN A 3 48.50 -28.95 51.47
CA ASN A 3 47.62 -28.25 50.54
C ASN A 3 46.60 -29.29 50.06
N GLN A 4 45.33 -29.09 50.43
CA GLN A 4 44.18 -29.89 50.03
C GLN A 4 43.70 -29.51 48.63
N GLU A 5 43.09 -30.50 47.97
CA GLU A 5 42.50 -30.46 46.63
C GLU A 5 41.11 -29.78 46.58
N SER A 6 40.72 -29.36 45.38
CA SER A 6 39.39 -29.73 44.86
C SER A 6 39.47 -29.94 43.33
N PRO A 7 39.23 -31.17 42.82
CA PRO A 7 39.38 -31.52 41.41
C PRO A 7 38.02 -31.64 40.70
N GLY A 8 37.81 -30.91 39.59
CA GLY A 8 36.52 -30.97 38.88
C GLY A 8 36.47 -30.42 37.45
N GLY A 9 37.62 -30.20 36.79
CA GLY A 9 37.66 -29.73 35.40
C GLY A 9 37.64 -30.90 34.40
N VAL A 10 36.52 -31.10 33.69
CA VAL A 10 36.44 -32.11 32.61
C VAL A 10 37.29 -31.66 31.42
N SER A 11 38.33 -32.42 31.06
CA SER A 11 39.19 -32.08 29.92
C SER A 11 38.49 -32.32 28.57
N ARG A 12 38.84 -31.53 27.54
CA ARG A 12 38.28 -31.62 26.16
C ARG A 12 38.32 -33.02 25.54
N ARG A 13 39.20 -33.90 26.01
CA ARG A 13 39.32 -35.29 25.53
C ARG A 13 38.27 -36.24 26.16
N ALA A 14 37.73 -35.90 27.34
CA ALA A 14 36.62 -36.63 27.96
C ALA A 14 35.27 -36.30 27.31
N LEU A 15 35.06 -35.04 26.89
CA LEU A 15 33.85 -34.61 26.19
C LEU A 15 33.66 -35.32 24.83
N LEU A 16 34.75 -35.58 24.12
CA LEU A 16 34.72 -36.28 22.81
C LEU A 16 34.50 -37.79 22.93
N LYS A 17 34.77 -38.41 24.10
CA LYS A 17 34.47 -39.82 24.35
C LYS A 17 33.03 -40.06 24.82
N SER A 18 32.42 -39.11 25.52
CA SER A 18 31.01 -39.20 25.94
C SER A 18 30.01 -38.96 24.79
N THR A 19 30.41 -38.33 23.69
CA THR A 19 29.59 -38.21 22.46
C THR A 19 29.57 -39.45 21.58
N ALA A 20 30.41 -40.45 21.84
CA ALA A 20 30.47 -41.67 21.03
C ALA A 20 29.68 -42.87 21.62
N LEU A 21 29.26 -42.79 22.90
CA LEU A 21 28.49 -43.85 23.57
C LEU A 21 27.02 -43.45 23.84
N GLY A 22 26.64 -42.18 23.65
CA GLY A 22 25.25 -41.71 23.70
C GLY A 22 24.48 -41.91 22.39
N SER A 23 25.15 -42.34 21.33
CA SER A 23 24.64 -42.39 19.95
C SER A 23 24.12 -43.76 19.51
N LEU A 24 24.17 -44.77 20.38
CA LEU A 24 23.78 -46.15 20.05
C LEU A 24 22.65 -46.73 20.92
N ALA A 25 22.12 -45.99 21.90
CA ALA A 25 20.99 -46.42 22.75
C ALA A 25 19.67 -45.65 22.50
N LEU A 26 19.66 -44.62 21.64
CA LEU A 26 18.43 -43.92 21.20
C LEU A 26 17.90 -44.40 19.83
N ALA A 27 18.49 -45.47 19.28
CA ALA A 27 18.03 -46.11 18.05
C ALA A 27 16.85 -47.09 18.25
N ALA A 28 16.37 -47.26 19.48
CA ALA A 28 15.19 -48.07 19.79
C ALA A 28 14.27 -47.32 20.78
N GLY A 29 13.43 -46.44 20.23
CA GLY A 29 12.34 -45.78 20.94
C GLY A 29 12.59 -44.29 21.23
N GLY A 30 11.94 -43.41 20.45
CA GLY A 30 11.71 -42.03 20.90
C GLY A 30 11.88 -40.90 19.88
N LEU A 31 12.34 -41.15 18.65
CA LEU A 31 12.22 -40.17 17.57
C LEU A 31 10.92 -40.42 16.80
N THR A 32 9.82 -39.85 17.29
CA THR A 32 8.58 -39.77 16.53
C THR A 32 8.78 -38.82 15.35
N LEU A 33 9.09 -39.38 14.18
CA LEU A 33 9.03 -38.67 12.91
C LEU A 33 7.67 -37.95 12.78
N PRO A 34 7.60 -36.77 12.14
CA PRO A 34 6.38 -35.93 12.07
C PRO A 34 5.15 -36.62 11.44
N PHE A 35 5.34 -37.79 10.85
CA PHE A 35 4.29 -38.63 10.26
C PHE A 35 3.44 -39.39 11.30
N THR A 36 4.00 -39.75 12.47
CA THR A 36 3.24 -40.45 13.52
C THR A 36 2.35 -39.50 14.31
N LEU A 37 2.79 -38.25 14.52
CA LEU A 37 1.97 -37.18 15.08
C LEU A 37 0.78 -36.83 14.17
N ARG A 38 0.95 -36.88 12.83
CA ARG A 38 -0.17 -36.73 11.89
C ARG A 38 -1.19 -37.85 11.99
N ARG A 39 -0.77 -39.10 12.20
CA ARG A 39 -1.70 -40.23 12.38
C ARG A 39 -2.42 -40.20 13.72
N ALA A 40 -1.74 -39.82 14.81
CA ALA A 40 -2.38 -39.64 16.11
C ALA A 40 -3.35 -38.44 16.11
N ALA A 41 -2.97 -37.31 15.49
CA ALA A 41 -3.86 -36.18 15.29
C ALA A 41 -5.06 -36.53 14.40
N ALA A 42 -4.85 -37.26 13.30
CA ALA A 42 -5.93 -37.73 12.43
C ALA A 42 -6.86 -38.72 13.14
N ALA A 43 -6.33 -39.63 13.97
CA ALA A 43 -7.14 -40.58 14.74
C ALA A 43 -7.94 -39.89 15.86
N VAL A 44 -7.37 -38.87 16.52
CA VAL A 44 -8.09 -38.03 17.49
C VAL A 44 -9.17 -37.20 16.79
N GLN A 45 -8.88 -36.63 15.62
CA GLN A 45 -9.83 -35.87 14.79
C GLN A 45 -10.98 -36.75 14.28
N GLN A 46 -10.71 -38.01 13.98
CA GLN A 46 -11.69 -39.01 13.54
C GLN A 46 -12.53 -39.54 14.70
N ALA A 47 -12.01 -39.54 15.94
CA ALA A 47 -12.71 -39.96 17.15
C ALA A 47 -13.61 -38.86 17.77
N THR A 48 -13.30 -37.57 17.56
CA THR A 48 -14.10 -36.45 18.09
C THR A 48 -15.24 -36.00 17.18
N GLY A 49 -15.32 -36.50 15.95
CA GLY A 49 -16.16 -35.93 14.91
C GLY A 49 -15.67 -34.54 14.54
N ASP A 50 -15.19 -34.34 13.31
CA ASP A 50 -14.72 -33.02 12.92
C ASP A 50 -15.92 -32.09 12.69
N THR A 51 -16.34 -31.36 13.72
CA THR A 51 -17.36 -30.30 13.62
C THR A 51 -16.80 -29.03 12.97
N THR A 52 -15.54 -29.05 12.51
CA THR A 52 -14.93 -27.90 11.84
C THR A 52 -15.64 -27.62 10.53
N ARG A 53 -16.24 -26.42 10.44
CA ARG A 53 -16.81 -25.90 9.21
C ARG A 53 -15.95 -24.78 8.65
N ILE A 54 -15.90 -24.67 7.34
CA ILE A 54 -15.19 -23.59 6.65
C ILE A 54 -16.17 -22.47 6.34
N VAL A 55 -15.87 -21.27 6.82
CA VAL A 55 -16.67 -20.06 6.59
C VAL A 55 -15.84 -19.06 5.81
N TRP A 56 -16.41 -18.52 4.74
CA TRP A 56 -15.78 -17.45 3.99
C TRP A 56 -15.89 -16.13 4.75
N GLY A 57 -14.75 -15.48 4.94
CA GLY A 57 -14.61 -14.14 5.46
C GLY A 57 -13.73 -13.29 4.55
N ALA A 58 -13.59 -12.02 4.93
CA ALA A 58 -12.72 -11.10 4.23
C ALA A 58 -11.73 -10.46 5.21
N CYS A 59 -10.50 -10.25 4.75
CA CYS A 59 -9.51 -9.51 5.51
C CYS A 59 -9.93 -8.04 5.64
N SER A 60 -10.13 -7.59 6.89
CA SER A 60 -10.57 -6.22 7.20
C SER A 60 -9.42 -5.24 7.44
N VAL A 61 -8.17 -5.65 7.18
CA VAL A 61 -7.01 -4.76 7.26
C VAL A 61 -7.13 -3.70 6.15
N ASN A 62 -6.92 -2.43 6.51
CA ASN A 62 -7.12 -1.29 5.62
C ASN A 62 -5.99 -1.14 4.57
N CYS A 63 -5.74 -2.17 3.78
CA CYS A 63 -4.77 -2.20 2.67
C CYS A 63 -5.42 -2.06 1.28
N GLY A 64 -6.76 -2.09 1.21
CA GLY A 64 -7.54 -1.98 -0.02
C GLY A 64 -7.91 -3.31 -0.69
N SER A 65 -7.16 -4.39 -0.46
CA SER A 65 -7.27 -5.63 -1.26
C SER A 65 -8.34 -6.63 -0.82
N ARG A 66 -8.82 -6.54 0.42
CA ARG A 66 -9.91 -7.37 0.97
C ARG A 66 -9.78 -8.88 0.69
N CYS A 67 -8.57 -9.43 0.87
CA CYS A 67 -8.29 -10.82 0.55
C CYS A 67 -9.30 -11.80 1.16
N ALA A 68 -9.65 -12.83 0.40
CA ALA A 68 -10.55 -13.87 0.87
C ALA A 68 -9.87 -14.69 1.97
N LEU A 69 -10.63 -14.99 3.02
CA LEU A 69 -10.20 -15.80 4.15
C LEU A 69 -11.14 -16.99 4.28
N ARG A 70 -10.57 -18.17 4.41
CA ARG A 70 -11.31 -19.39 4.73
C ARG A 70 -11.09 -19.66 6.21
N LEU A 71 -12.08 -19.31 7.03
CA LEU A 71 -12.04 -19.45 8.48
C LEU A 71 -12.50 -20.85 8.85
N HIS A 72 -11.62 -21.62 9.47
CA HIS A 72 -11.95 -22.94 10.02
C HIS A 72 -12.53 -22.72 11.41
N VAL A 73 -13.81 -22.99 11.58
CA VAL A 73 -14.58 -22.72 12.80
C VAL A 73 -14.96 -24.03 13.47
N ARG A 74 -14.60 -24.18 14.74
CA ARG A 74 -14.96 -25.32 15.58
C ARG A 74 -15.46 -24.78 16.93
N ASP A 75 -16.61 -25.26 17.38
CA ASP A 75 -17.24 -24.85 18.64
C ASP A 75 -17.37 -23.31 18.77
N ASP A 76 -17.82 -22.65 17.69
CA ASP A 76 -17.91 -21.18 17.54
C ASP A 76 -16.60 -20.39 17.69
N GLU A 77 -15.44 -21.07 17.74
CA GLU A 77 -14.13 -20.44 17.68
C GLU A 77 -13.49 -20.63 16.29
N VAL A 78 -12.90 -19.56 15.76
CA VAL A 78 -11.96 -19.67 14.63
C VAL A 78 -10.69 -20.34 15.13
N VAL A 79 -10.42 -21.58 14.72
CA VAL A 79 -9.23 -22.34 15.11
C VAL A 79 -8.06 -22.15 14.13
N TYR A 80 -8.37 -21.93 12.85
CA TYR A 80 -7.37 -21.72 11.80
C TYR A 80 -7.88 -20.75 10.73
N VAL A 81 -6.96 -19.98 10.14
CA VAL A 81 -7.26 -19.04 9.06
C VAL A 81 -6.44 -19.45 7.84
N GLU A 82 -7.14 -19.95 6.84
CA GLU A 82 -6.59 -20.25 5.54
C GLU A 82 -6.81 -19.07 4.58
N THR A 83 -6.01 -19.04 3.53
CA THR A 83 -6.12 -18.08 2.43
C THR A 83 -7.02 -18.63 1.33
N ASP A 84 -7.37 -17.80 0.34
CA ASP A 84 -7.81 -18.33 -0.95
C ASP A 84 -6.78 -19.31 -1.50
N ASN A 85 -7.27 -20.49 -1.88
CA ASN A 85 -6.56 -21.57 -2.52
C ASN A 85 -7.45 -22.28 -3.55
N THR A 86 -8.47 -21.57 -4.04
CA THR A 86 -9.42 -22.07 -5.04
C THR A 86 -8.98 -21.67 -6.44
N GLY A 87 -9.37 -22.42 -7.47
CA GLY A 87 -8.95 -22.15 -8.85
C GLY A 87 -7.45 -22.41 -9.10
N ASP A 88 -7.00 -22.03 -10.30
CA ASP A 88 -5.71 -22.47 -10.87
C ASP A 88 -4.61 -21.39 -10.83
N ASP A 89 -4.88 -20.23 -10.21
CA ASP A 89 -3.93 -19.11 -10.05
C ASP A 89 -3.33 -18.62 -11.38
N ARG A 90 -4.20 -18.35 -12.38
CA ARG A 90 -3.79 -18.01 -13.74
C ARG A 90 -3.70 -16.50 -13.96
N TYR A 91 -2.98 -16.08 -14.99
CA TYR A 91 -2.90 -14.66 -15.36
C TYR A 91 -4.26 -14.11 -15.79
N GLY A 92 -4.70 -13.05 -15.10
CA GLY A 92 -6.05 -12.49 -15.22
C GLY A 92 -7.08 -13.09 -14.25
N ASP A 93 -6.78 -14.24 -13.64
CA ASP A 93 -7.66 -14.97 -12.71
C ASP A 93 -6.82 -15.64 -11.60
N HIS A 94 -6.07 -14.80 -10.88
CA HIS A 94 -5.16 -15.24 -9.82
C HIS A 94 -5.89 -15.36 -8.48
N GLN A 95 -5.39 -16.23 -7.61
CA GLN A 95 -5.95 -16.44 -6.28
C GLN A 95 -5.78 -15.20 -5.41
N VAL A 96 -6.83 -14.81 -4.67
CA VAL A 96 -6.81 -13.59 -3.85
C VAL A 96 -6.18 -13.83 -2.48
N ARG A 97 -4.92 -14.28 -2.48
CA ARG A 97 -4.26 -14.84 -1.29
C ARG A 97 -4.06 -13.82 -0.17
N ALA A 98 -4.45 -14.13 1.06
CA ALA A 98 -4.16 -13.27 2.20
C ALA A 98 -2.66 -13.20 2.51
N CYS A 99 -2.14 -11.98 2.74
CA CYS A 99 -0.79 -11.77 3.28
C CYS A 99 -0.72 -12.17 4.77
N LEU A 100 0.47 -12.06 5.37
CA LEU A 100 0.71 -12.40 6.78
C LEU A 100 -0.29 -11.74 7.74
N ARG A 101 -0.62 -10.45 7.52
CA ARG A 101 -1.60 -9.71 8.35
C ARG A 101 -3.00 -10.31 8.28
N GLY A 102 -3.41 -10.76 7.10
CA GLY A 102 -4.72 -11.40 6.89
C GLY A 102 -4.76 -12.80 7.51
N ARG A 103 -3.71 -13.60 7.31
CA ARG A 103 -3.58 -14.94 7.91
C ARG A 103 -3.51 -14.88 9.45
N SER A 104 -3.00 -13.79 10.01
CA SER A 104 -2.95 -13.58 11.45
C SER A 104 -4.24 -13.01 12.07
N ILE A 105 -5.32 -12.79 11.29
CA ILE A 105 -6.50 -12.05 11.79
C ILE A 105 -7.16 -12.70 13.00
N ARG A 106 -7.02 -14.03 13.18
CA ARG A 106 -7.47 -14.77 14.37
C ARG A 106 -6.96 -14.13 15.66
N ARG A 107 -5.70 -13.66 15.68
CA ARG A 107 -5.10 -12.98 16.85
C ARG A 107 -5.85 -11.70 17.24
N ARG A 108 -6.45 -11.00 16.26
CA ARG A 108 -7.28 -9.81 16.51
C ARG A 108 -8.69 -10.18 16.97
N ILE A 109 -9.26 -11.26 16.41
CA ILE A 109 -10.61 -11.74 16.78
C ILE A 109 -10.62 -12.24 18.23
N ASN A 110 -9.58 -12.96 18.64
CA ASN A 110 -9.51 -13.60 19.96
C ASN A 110 -8.58 -12.84 20.93
N HIS A 111 -8.26 -11.57 20.65
CA HIS A 111 -7.36 -10.80 21.52
C HIS A 111 -8.01 -10.57 22.90
N PRO A 112 -7.29 -10.72 24.02
CA PRO A 112 -7.86 -10.46 25.35
C PRO A 112 -8.37 -9.03 25.51
N ASP A 113 -7.68 -8.05 24.93
CA ASP A 113 -8.09 -6.63 24.98
C ASP A 113 -9.17 -6.25 23.95
N ARG A 114 -9.79 -7.22 23.27
CA ARG A 114 -10.84 -6.92 22.30
C ARG A 114 -12.03 -6.26 22.99
N LEU A 115 -12.53 -5.16 22.40
CA LEU A 115 -13.75 -4.50 22.86
C LEU A 115 -14.97 -5.39 22.57
N ASN A 116 -15.46 -6.06 23.60
CA ASN A 116 -16.58 -7.01 23.52
C ASN A 116 -17.92 -6.41 23.95
N TYR A 117 -17.91 -5.29 24.68
CA TYR A 117 -19.11 -4.67 25.25
C TYR A 117 -19.07 -3.16 25.09
N PRO A 118 -20.23 -2.48 25.09
CA PRO A 118 -20.30 -1.04 25.26
C PRO A 118 -19.68 -0.59 26.59
N MET A 119 -18.84 0.44 26.54
CA MET A 119 -18.09 0.95 27.69
C MET A 119 -18.32 2.46 27.85
N LYS A 120 -18.64 2.90 29.06
CA LYS A 120 -18.83 4.32 29.41
C LYS A 120 -17.65 4.84 30.21
N ARG A 121 -17.08 5.96 29.80
CA ARG A 121 -15.96 6.59 30.51
C ARG A 121 -16.45 7.15 31.85
N VAL A 122 -15.72 6.85 32.93
CA VAL A 122 -15.99 7.37 34.29
C VAL A 122 -14.87 8.24 34.86
N GLY A 123 -13.66 8.20 34.28
CA GLY A 123 -12.54 9.07 34.64
C GLY A 123 -12.30 10.22 33.66
N LYS A 124 -11.21 10.98 33.85
CA LYS A 124 -10.79 12.00 32.87
C LYS A 124 -10.37 11.32 31.55
N ARG A 125 -10.46 12.06 30.42
CA ARG A 125 -9.98 11.57 29.12
C ARG A 125 -8.48 11.26 29.22
N GLY A 126 -8.07 10.09 28.73
CA GLY A 126 -6.70 9.59 28.84
C GLY A 126 -6.44 8.64 30.02
N GLU A 127 -7.32 8.58 31.03
CA GLU A 127 -7.10 7.70 32.21
C GLU A 127 -7.46 6.22 31.97
N GLY A 128 -8.10 5.88 30.85
CA GLY A 128 -8.50 4.50 30.56
C GLY A 128 -9.58 3.92 31.50
N LYS A 129 -10.27 4.76 32.28
CA LYS A 129 -11.29 4.30 33.25
C LYS A 129 -12.69 4.23 32.63
N PHE A 130 -13.21 3.01 32.49
CA PHE A 130 -14.52 2.73 31.93
C PHE A 130 -15.32 1.76 32.79
N VAL A 131 -16.63 1.86 32.71
CA VAL A 131 -17.59 0.86 33.22
C VAL A 131 -18.36 0.26 32.06
N ARG A 132 -18.68 -1.03 32.14
CA ARG A 132 -19.54 -1.69 31.16
C ARG A 132 -20.96 -1.16 31.30
N ILE A 133 -21.61 -0.87 30.18
CA ILE A 133 -23.02 -0.47 30.13
C ILE A 133 -23.80 -1.37 29.15
N SER A 134 -25.13 -1.32 29.20
CA SER A 134 -25.97 -2.04 28.25
C SER A 134 -25.93 -1.38 26.86
N TRP A 135 -26.29 -2.13 25.82
CA TRP A 135 -26.46 -1.57 24.48
C TRP A 135 -27.55 -0.50 24.44
N GLN A 136 -28.65 -0.70 25.17
CA GLN A 136 -29.75 0.26 25.26
C GLN A 136 -29.26 1.59 25.87
N GLU A 137 -28.57 1.55 27.03
CA GLU A 137 -28.01 2.76 27.65
C GLU A 137 -27.03 3.48 26.72
N ALA A 138 -26.18 2.72 26.01
CA ALA A 138 -25.20 3.30 25.08
C ALA A 138 -25.89 4.04 23.93
N LEU A 139 -26.90 3.41 23.32
CA LEU A 139 -27.65 3.98 22.20
C LEU A 139 -28.47 5.19 22.63
N ASP A 140 -29.17 5.11 23.77
CA ASP A 140 -29.95 6.23 24.32
C ASP A 140 -29.05 7.42 24.66
N THR A 141 -27.92 7.16 25.33
CA THR A 141 -26.93 8.21 25.66
C THR A 141 -26.41 8.90 24.40
N LEU A 142 -26.11 8.14 23.34
CA LEU A 142 -25.62 8.70 22.07
C LEU A 142 -26.72 9.48 21.35
N ALA A 143 -27.94 8.94 21.29
CA ALA A 143 -29.07 9.57 20.63
C ALA A 143 -29.46 10.90 21.31
N ASP A 144 -29.52 10.92 22.64
CA ASP A 144 -29.84 12.13 23.40
C ASP A 144 -28.77 13.20 23.24
N ARG A 145 -27.49 12.80 23.27
CA ARG A 145 -26.39 13.74 23.03
C ARG A 145 -26.39 14.27 21.60
N LEU A 146 -26.63 13.42 20.61
CA LEU A 146 -26.74 13.84 19.21
C LEU A 146 -27.87 14.85 19.03
N LYS A 147 -29.07 14.54 19.54
CA LYS A 147 -30.23 15.45 19.51
C LYS A 147 -29.93 16.78 20.17
N SER A 148 -29.34 16.76 21.37
CA SER A 148 -28.99 17.98 22.12
C SER A 148 -27.96 18.83 21.39
N VAL A 149 -26.91 18.22 20.81
CA VAL A 149 -25.89 18.95 20.06
C VAL A 149 -26.47 19.57 18.81
N VAL A 150 -27.27 18.83 18.04
CA VAL A 150 -27.90 19.34 16.82
C VAL A 150 -28.92 20.44 17.14
N ALA A 151 -29.72 20.29 18.20
CA ALA A 151 -30.67 21.33 18.61
C ALA A 151 -29.97 22.64 19.05
N GLN A 152 -28.79 22.54 19.67
CA GLN A 152 -28.08 23.71 20.19
C GLN A 152 -27.13 24.36 19.17
N TYR A 153 -26.49 23.56 18.31
CA TYR A 153 -25.38 24.02 17.46
C TYR A 153 -25.55 23.68 15.96
N GLY A 154 -26.62 22.99 15.59
CA GLY A 154 -26.86 22.53 14.22
C GLY A 154 -26.09 21.27 13.84
N ASN A 155 -26.40 20.73 12.65
CA ASN A 155 -25.80 19.49 12.12
C ASN A 155 -24.29 19.60 11.89
N GLU A 156 -23.76 20.80 11.61
CA GLU A 156 -22.33 21.04 11.38
C GLU A 156 -21.48 20.89 12.65
N ALA A 157 -22.09 20.82 13.84
CA ALA A 157 -21.39 20.49 15.07
C ALA A 157 -21.04 18.99 15.20
N VAL A 158 -21.56 18.14 14.31
CA VAL A 158 -21.31 16.70 14.31
C VAL A 158 -20.28 16.37 13.23
N TYR A 159 -19.16 15.78 13.62
CA TYR A 159 -18.10 15.39 12.68
C TYR A 159 -17.92 13.87 12.63
N ILE A 160 -17.99 13.30 11.42
CA ILE A 160 -17.63 11.90 11.17
C ILE A 160 -16.14 11.84 10.85
N ASN A 161 -15.35 11.30 11.77
CA ASN A 161 -13.90 11.26 11.63
C ASN A 161 -13.45 10.41 10.43
N TYR A 162 -12.45 10.91 9.69
CA TYR A 162 -11.85 10.21 8.57
C TYR A 162 -11.19 8.89 9.00
N SER A 163 -11.69 7.78 8.44
CA SER A 163 -10.94 6.51 8.34
C SER A 163 -10.38 5.96 9.67
N SER A 164 -11.15 6.02 10.75
CA SER A 164 -10.75 5.52 12.08
C SER A 164 -10.87 4.00 12.24
N GLY A 165 -10.74 3.21 11.16
CA GLY A 165 -10.97 1.77 11.20
C GLY A 165 -10.98 1.09 9.84
N ILE A 166 -12.02 0.30 9.58
CA ILE A 166 -12.16 -0.46 8.32
C ILE A 166 -12.78 0.47 7.27
N VAL A 167 -12.04 0.85 6.23
CA VAL A 167 -12.56 1.68 5.12
C VAL A 167 -13.16 0.82 4.01
N GLY A 168 -12.76 -0.44 3.91
CA GLY A 168 -13.25 -1.40 2.92
C GLY A 168 -14.41 -2.30 3.40
N GLY A 169 -15.07 -2.02 4.52
CA GLY A 169 -16.17 -2.88 4.98
C GLY A 169 -17.40 -2.73 4.09
N ASN A 170 -18.35 -3.67 4.13
CA ASN A 170 -19.72 -3.39 3.67
C ASN A 170 -20.55 -2.84 4.83
N ILE A 171 -20.58 -3.58 5.95
CA ILE A 171 -21.23 -3.17 7.19
C ILE A 171 -20.26 -2.47 8.15
N THR A 172 -19.06 -3.03 8.30
CA THR A 172 -18.04 -2.53 9.24
C THR A 172 -17.32 -1.26 8.77
N ARG A 173 -17.79 -0.65 7.67
CA ARG A 173 -17.15 0.50 7.06
C ARG A 173 -17.28 1.72 7.96
N SER A 174 -16.15 2.38 8.22
CA SER A 174 -16.03 3.57 9.07
C SER A 174 -15.50 4.77 8.26
N SER A 175 -15.98 4.92 7.02
CA SER A 175 -15.65 6.06 6.15
C SER A 175 -16.77 7.10 6.18
N PRO A 176 -16.44 8.41 6.20
CA PRO A 176 -17.44 9.46 6.03
C PRO A 176 -18.04 9.50 4.62
N SER A 177 -17.36 8.95 3.60
CA SER A 177 -17.85 8.93 2.22
C SER A 177 -18.83 7.80 1.91
N ALA A 178 -18.79 6.71 2.67
CA ALA A 178 -19.64 5.55 2.46
C ALA A 178 -19.66 4.74 3.76
N SER A 179 -20.71 4.83 4.57
CA SER A 179 -20.90 3.97 5.74
C SER A 179 -22.36 4.02 6.19
N PRO A 180 -22.82 3.03 6.98
CA PRO A 180 -24.13 3.11 7.63
C PRO A 180 -24.27 4.37 8.51
N VAL A 181 -23.17 4.83 9.14
CA VAL A 181 -23.15 6.06 9.95
C VAL A 181 -23.31 7.30 9.09
N ALA A 182 -22.58 7.40 7.97
CA ALA A 182 -22.75 8.51 7.02
C ALA A 182 -24.18 8.54 6.44
N ARG A 183 -24.75 7.37 6.13
CA ARG A 183 -26.15 7.27 5.69
C ARG A 183 -27.12 7.77 6.77
N LEU A 184 -26.95 7.34 8.02
CA LEU A 184 -27.77 7.81 9.14
C LEU A 184 -27.69 9.33 9.27
N MET A 185 -26.49 9.91 9.24
CA MET A 185 -26.33 11.36 9.35
C MET A 185 -26.97 12.11 8.19
N ASN A 186 -26.87 11.61 6.95
CA ASN A 186 -27.58 12.21 5.81
C ASN A 186 -29.10 12.20 6.00
N CYS A 187 -29.66 11.11 6.56
CA CYS A 187 -31.09 11.07 6.90
C CYS A 187 -31.46 11.99 8.07
N TYR A 188 -30.51 12.36 8.91
CA TYR A 188 -30.70 13.20 10.10
C TYR A 188 -30.42 14.70 9.87
N GLY A 189 -30.24 15.12 8.62
CA GLY A 189 -29.97 16.52 8.26
C GLY A 189 -28.51 16.85 7.95
N GLY A 190 -27.64 15.84 7.89
CA GLY A 190 -26.23 15.97 7.52
C GLY A 190 -25.28 16.04 8.72
N SER A 191 -24.00 16.25 8.42
CA SER A 191 -22.90 16.39 9.38
C SER A 191 -21.76 17.16 8.73
N LEU A 192 -20.84 17.73 9.53
CA LEU A 192 -19.60 18.31 9.03
C LEU A 192 -18.81 17.25 8.25
N ASN A 193 -18.48 17.60 7.01
CA ASN A 193 -17.68 16.76 6.14
C ASN A 193 -16.18 17.02 6.35
N GLN A 194 -15.36 16.14 5.80
CA GLN A 194 -13.91 16.30 5.78
C GLN A 194 -13.44 16.95 4.48
N TYR A 195 -12.23 17.51 4.53
CA TYR A 195 -11.48 17.92 3.36
C TYR A 195 -10.11 17.22 3.32
N GLY A 196 -9.73 16.69 2.16
CA GLY A 196 -8.46 15.99 1.95
C GLY A 196 -8.38 14.59 2.56
N THR A 197 -7.21 13.98 2.43
CA THR A 197 -6.84 12.68 3.02
C THR A 197 -5.36 12.69 3.40
N TYR A 198 -4.93 11.85 4.34
CA TYR A 198 -3.51 11.75 4.70
C TYR A 198 -2.67 10.94 3.68
N SER A 199 -3.31 10.26 2.71
CA SER A 199 -2.64 9.28 1.83
C SER A 199 -2.71 9.60 0.35
N THR A 200 -3.76 10.29 -0.11
CA THR A 200 -4.06 10.47 -1.55
C THR A 200 -4.38 11.92 -1.93
N ALA A 201 -4.27 12.88 -1.01
CA ALA A 201 -4.71 14.26 -1.23
C ALA A 201 -4.15 14.90 -2.51
N GLN A 202 -2.85 14.77 -2.77
CA GLN A 202 -2.22 15.39 -3.94
C GLN A 202 -2.70 14.75 -5.26
N ILE A 203 -2.82 13.42 -5.30
CA ILE A 203 -3.33 12.69 -6.48
C ILE A 203 -4.79 13.06 -6.73
N ALA A 204 -5.61 13.03 -5.67
CA ALA A 204 -7.04 13.36 -5.74
C ALA A 204 -7.28 14.83 -6.16
N CYS A 205 -6.33 15.72 -5.87
CA CYS A 205 -6.34 17.09 -6.36
C CYS A 205 -5.90 17.16 -7.83
N ALA A 206 -4.73 16.63 -8.18
CA ALA A 206 -4.12 16.84 -9.48
C ALA A 206 -4.81 16.09 -10.64
N MET A 207 -5.19 14.83 -10.44
CA MET A 207 -5.67 13.96 -11.53
C MET A 207 -6.93 14.48 -12.23
N PRO A 208 -7.97 14.98 -11.54
CA PRO A 208 -9.12 15.58 -12.20
C PRO A 208 -8.79 16.82 -13.06
N TYR A 209 -7.78 17.62 -12.68
CA TYR A 209 -7.35 18.75 -13.50
C TYR A 209 -6.56 18.32 -14.74
N THR A 210 -5.81 17.22 -14.65
CA THR A 210 -4.99 16.72 -15.76
C THR A 210 -5.79 15.87 -16.74
N TYR A 211 -6.70 15.03 -16.25
CA TYR A 211 -7.37 14.00 -17.05
C TYR A 211 -8.90 14.00 -16.97
N GLY A 212 -9.51 14.85 -16.12
CA GLY A 212 -10.95 14.85 -15.88
C GLY A 212 -11.45 13.71 -14.98
N SER A 213 -10.63 12.69 -14.71
CA SER A 213 -10.92 11.62 -13.75
C SER A 213 -9.64 11.14 -13.04
N ASN A 214 -9.74 10.08 -12.24
CA ASN A 214 -8.59 9.44 -11.57
C ASN A 214 -8.42 7.98 -12.05
N ASP A 215 -8.77 7.71 -13.30
CA ASP A 215 -8.69 6.38 -13.88
C ASP A 215 -7.28 6.10 -14.41
N GLY A 216 -6.89 4.82 -14.41
CA GLY A 216 -5.61 4.35 -14.92
C GLY A 216 -5.67 2.87 -15.27
N ASN A 217 -4.61 2.38 -15.91
CA ASN A 217 -4.55 0.97 -16.31
C ASN A 217 -4.25 0.08 -15.10
N SER A 218 -4.72 -1.16 -15.19
CA SER A 218 -4.31 -2.23 -14.28
C SER A 218 -2.81 -2.51 -14.43
N THR A 219 -2.17 -2.97 -13.34
CA THR A 219 -0.79 -3.48 -13.39
C THR A 219 -0.60 -4.63 -14.36
N SER A 220 -1.67 -5.37 -14.68
CA SER A 220 -1.64 -6.41 -15.72
C SER A 220 -1.32 -5.88 -17.12
N ASP A 221 -1.57 -4.60 -17.40
CA ASP A 221 -1.29 -4.01 -18.71
C ASP A 221 0.21 -3.85 -19.00
N ILE A 222 1.06 -4.08 -17.98
CA ILE A 222 2.52 -4.18 -18.17
C ILE A 222 2.88 -5.25 -19.21
N GLU A 223 2.04 -6.27 -19.43
CA GLU A 223 2.28 -7.32 -20.44
C GLU A 223 2.41 -6.75 -21.86
N ASN A 224 1.85 -5.56 -22.10
CA ASN A 224 1.88 -4.87 -23.38
C ASN A 224 3.00 -3.82 -23.49
N SER A 225 3.86 -3.69 -22.47
CA SER A 225 4.89 -2.66 -22.39
C SER A 225 6.28 -3.16 -22.77
N LYS A 226 7.18 -2.25 -23.16
CA LYS A 226 8.62 -2.55 -23.39
C LYS A 226 9.52 -1.97 -22.30
N LEU A 227 9.05 -0.90 -21.67
CA LEU A 227 9.70 -0.22 -20.57
C LEU A 227 8.66 0.06 -19.49
N VAL A 228 9.05 -0.11 -18.25
CA VAL A 228 8.23 0.22 -17.09
C VAL A 228 9.07 1.05 -16.11
N VAL A 229 8.62 2.26 -15.84
CA VAL A 229 9.28 3.22 -14.95
C VAL A 229 8.41 3.46 -13.71
N MET A 230 8.98 3.23 -12.53
CA MET A 230 8.27 3.29 -11.24
C MET A 230 8.82 4.45 -10.39
N PHE A 231 8.01 5.49 -10.15
CA PHE A 231 8.37 6.63 -9.29
C PHE A 231 7.86 6.42 -7.87
N GLY A 232 8.77 6.14 -6.93
CA GLY A 232 8.47 5.95 -5.51
C GLY A 232 7.37 4.91 -5.25
N ASN A 233 7.26 3.91 -6.13
CA ASN A 233 6.24 2.88 -6.08
C ASN A 233 6.84 1.56 -5.58
N ASN A 234 6.33 1.07 -4.46
CA ASN A 234 6.85 -0.11 -3.77
C ASN A 234 5.72 -1.09 -3.43
N PRO A 235 5.12 -1.75 -4.45
CA PRO A 235 4.04 -2.72 -4.23
C PRO A 235 4.47 -3.93 -3.39
N ALA A 236 5.76 -4.28 -3.37
CA ALA A 236 6.25 -5.42 -2.60
C ALA A 236 6.12 -5.20 -1.08
N GLU A 237 6.20 -3.97 -0.57
CA GLU A 237 5.94 -3.66 0.85
C GLU A 237 4.51 -3.15 1.08
N THR A 238 4.00 -2.34 0.16
CA THR A 238 2.74 -1.60 0.37
C THR A 238 1.51 -2.34 -0.14
N ARG A 239 1.68 -3.30 -1.05
CA ARG A 239 0.62 -4.08 -1.71
C ARG A 239 0.82 -5.60 -1.64
N MET A 240 1.52 -6.08 -0.62
CA MET A 240 1.81 -7.52 -0.31
C MET A 240 0.61 -8.47 -0.27
N SER A 241 -0.60 -7.93 -0.20
CA SER A 241 -1.83 -8.71 -0.27
C SER A 241 -1.93 -9.45 -1.60
N GLY A 242 -2.62 -10.58 -1.63
CA GLY A 242 -3.02 -11.25 -2.86
C GLY A 242 -4.15 -10.54 -3.60
N GLY A 243 -4.33 -9.21 -3.43
CA GLY A 243 -5.05 -8.42 -4.43
C GLY A 243 -4.30 -8.30 -5.75
N GLY A 244 -3.18 -9.00 -5.90
CA GLY A 244 -2.56 -9.25 -7.20
C GLY A 244 -1.50 -8.28 -7.63
N ILE A 245 -1.38 -7.09 -7.06
CA ILE A 245 -0.50 -6.04 -7.63
C ILE A 245 0.95 -6.52 -7.81
N THR A 246 1.56 -7.07 -6.77
CA THR A 246 2.93 -7.60 -6.87
C THR A 246 3.00 -8.80 -7.81
N TRP A 247 2.01 -9.70 -7.74
CA TRP A 247 1.96 -10.89 -8.59
C TRP A 247 1.84 -10.52 -10.08
N TYR A 248 0.96 -9.58 -10.40
CA TYR A 248 0.78 -9.03 -11.74
C TYR A 248 2.01 -8.29 -12.21
N LEU A 249 2.68 -7.52 -11.35
CA LEU A 249 3.93 -6.86 -11.73
C LEU A 249 4.96 -7.90 -12.24
N GLU A 250 5.18 -8.96 -11.47
CA GLU A 250 6.15 -10.01 -11.85
C GLU A 250 5.70 -10.77 -13.12
N GLN A 251 4.45 -11.24 -13.15
CA GLN A 251 3.95 -12.05 -14.26
C GLN A 251 3.80 -11.27 -15.56
N ALA A 252 3.37 -10.02 -15.49
CA ALA A 252 3.24 -9.15 -16.66
C ALA A 252 4.63 -8.78 -17.21
N ARG A 253 5.63 -8.58 -16.34
CA ARG A 253 7.02 -8.37 -16.76
C ARG A 253 7.64 -9.59 -17.41
N GLU A 254 7.46 -10.76 -16.81
CA GLU A 254 7.95 -12.01 -17.38
C GLU A 254 7.39 -12.26 -18.79
N ARG A 255 6.11 -11.92 -19.00
CA ARG A 255 5.43 -12.05 -20.31
C ARG A 255 5.91 -11.03 -21.34
N SER A 256 6.13 -9.78 -20.91
CA SER A 256 6.54 -8.68 -21.81
C SER A 256 8.04 -8.63 -22.06
N ASN A 257 8.85 -9.20 -21.17
CA ASN A 257 10.28 -8.92 -21.04
C ASN A 257 10.57 -7.41 -20.94
N ALA A 258 9.64 -6.64 -20.36
CA ALA A 258 9.77 -5.20 -20.23
C ALA A 258 10.88 -4.85 -19.24
N ARG A 259 11.76 -3.92 -19.64
CA ARG A 259 12.79 -3.38 -18.75
C ARG A 259 12.15 -2.62 -17.58
N MET A 260 12.69 -2.76 -16.37
CA MET A 260 12.27 -2.09 -15.14
C MET A 260 13.27 -1.03 -14.71
N ILE A 261 12.80 0.20 -14.54
CA ILE A 261 13.54 1.26 -13.86
C ILE A 261 12.77 1.67 -12.61
N VAL A 262 13.39 1.57 -11.44
CA VAL A 262 12.81 2.04 -10.16
C VAL A 262 13.51 3.31 -9.72
N ILE A 263 12.76 4.39 -9.56
CA ILE A 263 13.24 5.68 -9.08
C ILE A 263 12.72 5.86 -7.66
N ASP A 264 13.59 5.67 -6.68
CA ASP A 264 13.22 5.74 -5.26
C ASP A 264 14.44 6.12 -4.42
N PRO A 265 14.33 7.01 -3.42
CA PRO A 265 15.45 7.29 -2.50
C PRO A 265 15.93 6.07 -1.71
N ARG A 266 15.09 5.03 -1.58
CA ARG A 266 15.41 3.77 -0.91
C ARG A 266 15.51 2.64 -1.92
N TYR A 267 16.46 1.74 -1.70
CA TYR A 267 16.45 0.44 -2.36
C TYR A 267 15.40 -0.44 -1.66
N THR A 268 14.23 -0.57 -2.28
CA THR A 268 13.03 -1.17 -1.69
C THR A 268 12.90 -2.66 -1.96
N ASP A 269 11.99 -3.36 -1.26
CA ASP A 269 11.73 -4.77 -1.57
C ASP A 269 11.19 -4.99 -3.00
N THR A 270 10.59 -3.98 -3.64
CA THR A 270 10.22 -4.05 -5.06
C THR A 270 11.46 -4.06 -5.95
N ALA A 271 12.43 -3.20 -5.65
CA ALA A 271 13.71 -3.11 -6.33
C ALA A 271 14.76 -4.09 -5.76
N ALA A 272 14.40 -5.18 -5.09
CA ALA A 272 15.41 -6.08 -4.50
C ALA A 272 16.06 -7.01 -5.53
N GLY A 273 16.63 -6.46 -6.61
CA GLY A 273 17.26 -7.19 -7.71
C GLY A 273 16.27 -7.74 -8.74
N ARG A 274 15.03 -7.24 -8.75
CA ARG A 274 14.01 -7.57 -9.77
C ARG A 274 14.02 -6.57 -10.91
N GLU A 275 14.54 -5.39 -10.64
CA GLU A 275 14.70 -4.28 -11.54
C GLU A 275 15.95 -4.40 -12.39
N ASP A 276 15.92 -3.84 -13.59
CA ASP A 276 17.12 -3.70 -14.41
C ASP A 276 17.96 -2.51 -13.94
N GLU A 277 17.33 -1.51 -13.31
CA GLU A 277 18.03 -0.34 -12.79
C GLU A 277 17.27 0.33 -11.63
N TRP A 278 18.03 0.68 -10.58
CA TRP A 278 17.57 1.56 -9.51
C TRP A 278 18.25 2.93 -9.61
N ILE A 279 17.45 3.99 -9.56
CA ILE A 279 17.92 5.39 -9.57
C ILE A 279 17.63 6.04 -8.21
N PRO A 280 18.66 6.28 -7.37
CA PRO A 280 18.49 6.87 -6.04
C PRO A 280 18.28 8.38 -6.13
N ILE A 281 17.02 8.80 -6.23
CA ILE A 281 16.67 10.22 -6.26
C ILE A 281 16.75 10.85 -4.87
N ARG A 282 17.19 12.11 -4.76
CA ARG A 282 17.06 12.88 -3.51
C ARG A 282 15.57 13.00 -3.14
N PRO A 283 15.16 12.70 -1.88
CA PRO A 283 13.76 12.76 -1.51
C PRO A 283 13.10 14.11 -1.83
N GLY A 284 12.11 14.13 -2.73
CA GLY A 284 11.22 15.29 -2.93
C GLY A 284 11.60 16.14 -4.11
N THR A 285 12.41 15.57 -4.98
CA THR A 285 12.94 16.25 -6.15
C THR A 285 12.43 15.62 -7.45
N ASP A 286 11.44 14.73 -7.34
CA ASP A 286 10.80 14.00 -8.45
C ASP A 286 10.26 14.96 -9.52
N ALA A 287 9.63 16.07 -9.11
CA ALA A 287 9.15 17.08 -10.05
C ALA A 287 10.29 17.74 -10.85
N ALA A 288 11.46 17.95 -10.24
CA ALA A 288 12.64 18.45 -10.95
C ALA A 288 13.20 17.41 -11.92
N LEU A 289 13.21 16.13 -11.56
CA LEU A 289 13.59 15.06 -12.48
C LEU A 289 12.65 15.01 -13.68
N VAL A 290 11.33 15.03 -13.46
CA VAL A 290 10.37 14.96 -14.58
C VAL A 290 10.45 16.20 -15.48
N ALA A 291 10.65 17.40 -14.92
CA ALA A 291 10.88 18.60 -15.72
C ALA A 291 12.19 18.50 -16.55
N GLY A 292 13.25 17.92 -15.98
CA GLY A 292 14.49 17.61 -16.69
C GLY A 292 14.31 16.60 -17.84
N ILE A 293 13.50 15.57 -17.61
CA ILE A 293 13.14 14.57 -18.63
C ILE A 293 12.35 15.25 -19.76
N ALA A 294 11.33 16.05 -19.42
CA ALA A 294 10.51 16.76 -20.39
C ALA A 294 11.34 17.71 -21.26
N TRP A 295 12.34 18.39 -20.68
CA TRP A 295 13.25 19.24 -21.43
C TRP A 295 14.00 18.48 -22.52
N VAL A 296 14.50 17.28 -22.22
CA VAL A 296 15.19 16.43 -23.21
C VAL A 296 14.22 15.95 -24.27
N LEU A 297 13.04 15.46 -23.87
CA LEU A 297 12.02 14.99 -24.81
C LEU A 297 11.60 16.08 -25.80
N ILE A 298 11.47 17.34 -25.35
CA ILE A 298 11.11 18.48 -26.18
C ILE A 298 12.26 18.87 -27.12
N ASN A 299 13.49 18.98 -26.60
CA ASN A 299 14.64 19.44 -27.40
C ASN A 299 15.15 18.40 -28.39
N GLU A 300 14.91 17.11 -28.13
CA GLU A 300 15.28 16.01 -29.03
C GLU A 300 14.12 15.54 -29.92
N ASP A 301 12.99 16.26 -29.93
CA ASP A 301 11.81 15.94 -30.75
C ASP A 301 11.25 14.52 -30.52
N LEU A 302 11.25 14.07 -29.26
CA LEU A 302 10.77 12.74 -28.84
C LEU A 302 9.32 12.76 -28.33
N VAL A 303 8.64 13.91 -28.42
CA VAL A 303 7.24 14.06 -28.02
C VAL A 303 6.28 13.66 -29.13
N ASP A 304 5.11 13.11 -28.79
CA ASP A 304 4.04 12.84 -29.77
C ASP A 304 3.23 14.12 -30.01
N GLN A 305 3.71 14.97 -30.92
CA GLN A 305 3.07 16.24 -31.22
C GLN A 305 1.61 16.08 -31.72
N PRO A 306 1.27 15.12 -32.61
CA PRO A 306 -0.12 14.88 -33.00
C PRO A 306 -1.05 14.55 -31.82
N PHE A 307 -0.58 13.77 -30.85
CA PHE A 307 -1.34 13.51 -29.62
C PHE A 307 -1.54 14.79 -28.81
N LEU A 308 -0.48 15.57 -28.61
CA LEU A 308 -0.51 16.81 -27.83
C LEU A 308 -1.43 17.86 -28.46
N ASP A 309 -1.37 18.05 -29.78
CA ASP A 309 -2.22 18.99 -30.52
C ASP A 309 -3.71 18.62 -30.42
N LYS A 310 -4.03 17.32 -30.34
CA LYS A 310 -5.42 16.83 -30.37
C LYS A 310 -6.04 16.68 -28.99
N TYR A 311 -5.27 16.28 -27.99
CA TYR A 311 -5.78 15.84 -26.69
C TYR A 311 -5.29 16.65 -25.50
N CYS A 312 -4.42 17.65 -25.70
CA CYS A 312 -3.92 18.51 -24.63
C CYS A 312 -4.34 19.97 -24.81
N VAL A 313 -4.51 20.65 -23.67
CA VAL A 313 -4.78 22.08 -23.60
C VAL A 313 -3.64 22.74 -22.84
N GLY A 314 -3.06 23.80 -23.40
CA GLY A 314 -1.97 24.56 -22.80
C GLY A 314 -0.61 23.85 -22.79
N TYR A 315 -0.36 22.92 -23.73
CA TYR A 315 0.97 22.34 -23.90
C TYR A 315 1.93 23.35 -24.53
N ASP A 316 1.51 23.98 -25.61
CA ASP A 316 2.21 25.01 -26.38
C ASP A 316 1.27 26.16 -26.73
N GLU A 317 1.76 27.16 -27.48
CA GLU A 317 0.98 28.33 -27.87
C GLU A 317 -0.25 27.97 -28.72
N LYS A 318 -0.21 26.89 -29.52
CA LYS A 318 -1.33 26.47 -30.37
C LYS A 318 -2.49 25.90 -29.56
N THR A 319 -2.16 25.20 -28.47
CA THR A 319 -3.12 24.53 -27.60
C THR A 319 -3.55 25.40 -26.41
N LEU A 320 -3.01 26.61 -26.31
CA LEU A 320 -3.29 27.53 -25.22
C LEU A 320 -4.71 28.15 -25.35
N PRO A 321 -5.51 28.20 -24.27
CA PRO A 321 -6.84 28.82 -24.33
C PRO A 321 -6.79 30.32 -24.65
N ALA A 322 -7.82 30.81 -25.33
CA ALA A 322 -7.98 32.23 -25.61
C ALA A 322 -7.97 33.06 -24.30
N GLY A 323 -7.16 34.12 -24.29
CA GLY A 323 -7.01 35.01 -23.13
C GLY A 323 -5.97 34.57 -22.10
N ALA A 324 -5.33 33.42 -22.27
CA ALA A 324 -4.16 33.08 -21.47
C ALA A 324 -2.94 33.94 -21.86
N PRO A 325 -2.03 34.25 -20.93
CA PRO A 325 -0.81 34.99 -21.23
C PRO A 325 0.08 34.25 -22.24
N ALA A 326 0.71 34.98 -23.15
CA ALA A 326 1.75 34.43 -24.03
C ALA A 326 2.82 33.73 -23.18
N ASN A 327 3.33 32.58 -23.66
CA ASN A 327 4.25 31.72 -22.92
C ASN A 327 3.69 31.14 -21.60
N GLY A 328 2.37 31.23 -21.36
CA GLY A 328 1.73 30.63 -20.18
C GLY A 328 1.63 29.09 -20.22
N HIS A 329 1.96 28.48 -21.36
CA HIS A 329 1.88 27.05 -21.62
C HIS A 329 3.02 26.23 -20.99
N TYR A 330 2.84 24.91 -20.89
CA TYR A 330 3.79 24.00 -20.24
C TYR A 330 5.17 23.99 -20.90
N LYS A 331 5.22 23.97 -22.25
CA LYS A 331 6.48 23.97 -23.01
C LYS A 331 7.37 25.18 -22.70
N ALA A 332 6.82 26.38 -22.58
CA ALA A 332 7.57 27.59 -22.24
C ALA A 332 8.15 27.52 -20.81
N TYR A 333 7.38 27.01 -19.85
CA TYR A 333 7.88 26.73 -18.50
C TYR A 333 9.07 25.77 -18.51
N ILE A 334 9.02 24.71 -19.33
CA ILE A 334 10.13 23.75 -19.43
C ILE A 334 11.36 24.38 -20.11
N LEU A 335 11.15 25.15 -21.17
CA LEU A 335 12.24 25.77 -21.95
C LEU A 335 12.84 27.02 -21.27
N GLY A 336 12.20 27.55 -20.22
CA GLY A 336 12.66 28.75 -19.51
C GLY A 336 12.17 30.06 -20.12
N GLU A 337 11.13 29.99 -20.93
CA GLU A 337 10.51 31.12 -21.63
C GLU A 337 9.28 31.66 -20.87
N GLY A 338 8.87 30.98 -19.79
CA GLY A 338 7.80 31.41 -18.88
C GLY A 338 8.30 32.28 -17.73
N ASP A 339 7.41 32.57 -16.77
CA ASP A 339 7.59 33.57 -15.71
C ASP A 339 8.85 33.40 -14.84
N ASP A 340 9.35 32.18 -14.67
CA ASP A 340 10.53 31.92 -13.83
C ASP A 340 11.87 32.07 -14.57
N GLY A 341 11.86 32.20 -15.89
CA GLY A 341 13.05 32.42 -16.71
C GLY A 341 14.12 31.31 -16.64
N ILE A 342 13.78 30.12 -16.13
CA ILE A 342 14.76 29.05 -15.87
C ILE A 342 14.45 27.85 -16.76
N ALA A 343 15.34 27.56 -17.71
CA ALA A 343 15.27 26.32 -18.49
C ALA A 343 15.47 25.11 -17.58
N LYS A 344 14.58 24.12 -17.69
CA LYS A 344 14.61 22.89 -16.87
C LYS A 344 15.59 21.86 -17.43
N THR A 345 16.83 22.28 -17.69
CA THR A 345 17.84 21.44 -18.32
C THR A 345 18.21 20.22 -17.45
N PRO A 346 18.80 19.16 -18.03
CA PRO A 346 19.35 18.04 -17.27
C PRO A 346 20.37 18.47 -16.20
N GLN A 347 21.18 19.51 -16.44
CA GLN A 347 22.13 20.04 -15.47
C GLN A 347 21.42 20.71 -14.29
N TRP A 348 20.35 21.46 -14.57
CA TRP A 348 19.48 22.04 -13.55
C TRP A 348 18.83 20.94 -12.69
N ALA A 349 18.25 19.94 -13.32
CA ALA A 349 17.61 18.81 -12.63
C ALA A 349 18.64 18.00 -11.82
N SER A 350 19.85 17.80 -12.35
CA SER A 350 20.93 17.06 -11.69
C SER A 350 21.32 17.68 -10.35
N ARG A 351 21.50 19.01 -10.30
CA ARG A 351 21.83 19.74 -9.07
C ARG A 351 20.77 19.56 -7.97
N ILE A 352 19.51 19.52 -8.36
CA ILE A 352 18.37 19.40 -7.43
C ILE A 352 18.21 17.94 -6.99
N THR A 353 18.25 17.00 -7.92
CA THR A 353 17.91 15.59 -7.69
C THR A 353 19.08 14.75 -7.18
N GLY A 354 20.31 15.19 -7.41
CA GLY A 354 21.51 14.39 -7.18
C GLY A 354 21.77 13.31 -8.25
N ILE A 355 20.91 13.19 -9.28
CA ILE A 355 21.09 12.23 -10.37
C ILE A 355 22.04 12.83 -11.40
N PRO A 356 23.07 12.11 -11.89
CA PRO A 356 23.98 12.64 -12.91
C PRO A 356 23.24 13.10 -14.18
N THR A 357 23.65 14.24 -14.76
CA THR A 357 23.10 14.82 -15.99
C THR A 357 22.93 13.78 -17.12
N GLU A 358 23.99 13.03 -17.43
CA GLU A 358 23.97 11.99 -18.48
C GLU A 358 22.92 10.91 -18.19
N ARG A 359 22.70 10.59 -16.91
CA ARG A 359 21.69 9.62 -16.55
C ARG A 359 20.28 10.14 -16.77
N ILE A 360 20.01 11.42 -16.47
CA ILE A 360 18.73 12.07 -16.77
C ILE A 360 18.46 12.05 -18.28
N ILE A 361 19.46 12.40 -19.10
CA ILE A 361 19.35 12.37 -20.56
C ILE A 361 19.04 10.96 -21.07
N LYS A 362 19.81 9.96 -20.61
CA LYS A 362 19.58 8.56 -21.00
C LYS A 362 18.18 8.08 -20.58
N LEU A 363 17.69 8.49 -19.40
CA LEU A 363 16.37 8.09 -18.90
C LEU A 363 15.26 8.70 -19.76
N ALA A 364 15.42 9.98 -20.14
CA ALA A 364 14.48 10.64 -21.03
C ALA A 364 14.43 9.97 -22.40
N ARG A 365 15.58 9.63 -22.99
CA ARG A 365 15.65 8.90 -24.26
C ARG A 365 15.01 7.51 -24.17
N GLU A 366 15.30 6.77 -23.09
CA GLU A 366 14.68 5.46 -22.84
C GLU A 366 13.15 5.58 -22.77
N ILE A 367 12.61 6.60 -22.10
CA ILE A 367 11.17 6.86 -22.04
C ILE A 367 10.61 7.26 -23.41
N GLY A 368 11.20 8.24 -24.08
CA GLY A 368 10.69 8.79 -25.35
C GLY A 368 10.77 7.81 -26.52
N MET A 369 11.75 6.90 -26.52
CA MET A 369 11.93 5.92 -27.59
C MET A 369 11.19 4.59 -27.34
N SER A 370 10.82 4.30 -26.09
CA SER A 370 10.13 3.04 -25.75
C SER A 370 8.64 3.14 -25.99
N LYS A 371 8.15 2.50 -27.06
CA LYS A 371 6.71 2.42 -27.36
C LYS A 371 6.20 0.97 -27.30
N PRO A 372 5.34 0.58 -26.34
CA PRO A 372 4.78 1.39 -25.23
C PRO A 372 5.68 1.46 -23.98
N ALA A 373 5.67 2.61 -23.28
CA ALA A 373 6.23 2.79 -21.95
C ALA A 373 5.11 2.85 -20.90
N TYR A 374 5.24 2.06 -19.84
CA TYR A 374 4.36 2.09 -18.68
C TYR A 374 5.01 2.92 -17.58
N ILE A 375 4.41 4.03 -17.20
CA ILE A 375 4.91 4.89 -16.11
C ILE A 375 3.89 4.85 -14.98
N CYS A 376 4.35 4.57 -13.76
CA CYS A 376 3.50 4.59 -12.58
C CYS A 376 4.15 5.29 -11.40
N GLN A 377 3.30 5.90 -10.58
CA GLN A 377 3.69 6.61 -9.36
C GLN A 377 3.15 5.86 -8.14
N GLY A 378 3.96 5.76 -7.09
CA GLY A 378 3.51 5.34 -5.77
C GLY A 378 2.93 6.49 -4.96
N TRP A 379 2.60 6.24 -3.69
CA TRP A 379 2.09 7.29 -2.80
C TRP A 379 3.20 8.13 -2.14
N GLY A 380 4.47 7.69 -2.23
CA GLY A 380 5.60 8.41 -1.62
C GLY A 380 5.75 9.84 -2.13
N PRO A 381 5.75 10.08 -3.45
CA PRO A 381 5.85 11.43 -4.01
C PRO A 381 4.63 12.32 -3.69
N SER A 382 3.45 11.72 -3.47
CA SER A 382 2.19 12.45 -3.24
C SER A 382 1.88 12.77 -1.77
N ALA A 383 2.69 12.28 -0.82
CA ALA A 383 2.49 12.48 0.62
C ALA A 383 3.32 13.64 1.22
N ARG A 384 3.71 14.63 0.40
CA ARG A 384 4.55 15.76 0.82
C ARG A 384 3.75 17.05 1.00
N PRO A 385 4.10 17.90 1.99
CA PRO A 385 3.67 19.28 2.00
C PRO A 385 4.25 19.96 0.76
N THR A 386 3.41 20.64 0.00
CA THR A 386 3.79 21.37 -1.22
C THR A 386 4.79 22.47 -0.87
N ALA A 387 6.08 22.19 -1.00
CA ALA A 387 7.08 23.24 -1.19
C ALA A 387 7.15 23.53 -2.70
N ASN A 388 6.47 24.59 -3.13
CA ASN A 388 6.64 25.26 -4.44
C ASN A 388 6.26 24.49 -5.71
N SER A 389 5.08 23.89 -5.77
CA SER A 389 4.45 23.59 -7.06
C SER A 389 3.03 24.16 -7.07
N PRO A 390 2.67 25.05 -8.01
CA PRO A 390 1.31 25.53 -8.10
C PRO A 390 0.34 24.35 -8.30
N PRO A 391 -0.85 24.40 -7.68
CA PRO A 391 -1.84 23.34 -7.79
C PRO A 391 -2.17 23.10 -9.27
N GLY A 392 -1.99 21.87 -9.75
CA GLY A 392 -2.41 21.46 -11.11
C GLY A 392 -1.31 21.09 -12.10
N ARG A 393 -0.02 21.21 -11.77
CA ARG A 393 1.09 20.85 -12.70
C ARG A 393 1.88 19.61 -12.24
N SER A 394 1.17 18.53 -11.91
CA SER A 394 1.81 17.21 -11.74
C SER A 394 1.95 16.55 -13.11
N PRO A 395 3.15 16.17 -13.55
CA PRO A 395 3.37 15.57 -14.86
C PRO A 395 3.01 14.09 -14.82
N CYS A 396 1.72 13.81 -14.87
CA CYS A 396 1.25 12.58 -15.49
C CYS A 396 1.01 12.95 -16.95
N CYS A 397 2.02 12.81 -17.80
CA CYS A 397 1.84 12.72 -19.24
C CYS A 397 2.15 11.27 -19.59
N ARG A 398 1.14 10.56 -20.12
CA ARG A 398 1.41 9.31 -20.82
C ARG A 398 2.19 9.67 -22.10
N SER A 399 3.27 8.95 -22.33
CA SER A 399 3.98 8.82 -23.61
C SER A 399 3.12 8.14 -24.65
#